data_AF-A0A1G1ZH64-F1
#
_entry.id   AF-A0A1G1ZH64-F1
#
_cell.length_a   1.000
_cell.length_b   1.000
_cell.length_c   1.000
_cell.angle_alpha   90.00
_cell.angle_beta   90.00
_cell.angle_gamma   90.00
#
_symmetry.space_group_name_H-M   'P 1'
#
loop_
_entity.id
_entity.type
_entity.pdbx_description
1 polymer ?
#
loop_
_entity_poly.entity_id
_entity_poly.type
_entity_poly.pdbx_seq_one_letter_code
_entity_poly.pdbx_strand_id
1 'polypeptide(L)'
;MDNGQLVKSISEISKKEVPLLYYYPKEVERAISDGRLITVCENGKNIGFGFWHSYGNWIELSTMYIAPEFRGKGYLHKLIDAIRLKLQDKIPNLFLFTQAPQVVRVIENFGFGPASLSSLPFSVLAKLILHRLNLRRWLSYAKHMKNIPRVFKTRLYVRRAS
;
A
#
# COMPACT_ATOMS: atom_id res chain seq x y z
N MET A 1 21.07 -3.80 2.44
CA MET A 1 20.63 -3.96 1.04
C MET A 1 20.64 -2.58 0.42
N ASP A 2 21.27 -2.41 -0.74
CA ASP A 2 21.29 -1.12 -1.44
C ASP A 2 19.96 -0.84 -2.17
N ASN A 3 19.76 0.41 -2.61
CA ASN A 3 18.53 0.82 -3.27
C ASN A 3 18.28 0.08 -4.60
N GLY A 4 19.32 -0.27 -5.35
CA GLY A 4 19.17 -0.99 -6.62
C GLY A 4 18.66 -2.42 -6.42
N GLN A 5 19.21 -3.12 -5.42
CA GLN A 5 18.74 -4.45 -5.00
C GLN A 5 17.30 -4.41 -4.50
N LEU A 6 16.93 -3.38 -3.74
CA LEU A 6 15.58 -3.19 -3.24
C LEU A 6 14.56 -2.95 -4.37
N VAL A 7 14.89 -2.06 -5.31
CA VAL A 7 14.05 -1.75 -6.47
C VAL A 7 13.78 -3.01 -7.28
N LYS A 8 14.83 -3.78 -7.59
CA LYS A 8 14.71 -5.05 -8.29
C LYS A 8 13.82 -6.03 -7.54
N SER A 9 14.04 -6.20 -6.24
CA SER A 9 13.25 -7.09 -5.39
C SER A 9 11.75 -6.76 -5.40
N ILE A 10 11.38 -5.50 -5.19
CA ILE A 10 9.96 -5.08 -5.17
C ILE A 10 9.31 -5.26 -6.53
N SER A 11 9.99 -4.85 -7.61
CA SER A 11 9.48 -5.03 -8.97
C SER A 11 9.28 -6.52 -9.31
N GLU A 12 10.20 -7.41 -8.92
CA GLU A 12 10.05 -8.84 -9.13
C GLU A 12 8.90 -9.45 -8.32
N ILE A 13 8.76 -9.08 -7.05
CA ILE A 13 7.65 -9.53 -6.20
C ILE A 13 6.31 -9.10 -6.81
N SER A 14 6.18 -7.82 -7.14
CA SER A 14 4.94 -7.28 -7.71
C SER A 14 4.56 -7.87 -9.07
N LYS A 15 5.53 -8.40 -9.82
CA LYS A 15 5.30 -9.11 -11.07
C LYS A 15 4.74 -10.53 -10.86
N LYS A 16 5.11 -11.18 -9.74
CA LYS A 16 4.70 -12.56 -9.41
C LYS A 16 3.37 -12.59 -8.67
N GLU A 17 3.16 -11.65 -7.76
CA GLU A 17 1.98 -11.58 -6.91
C GLU A 17 0.84 -10.88 -7.66
N VAL A 18 -0.04 -11.67 -8.29
CA VAL A 18 -1.21 -11.17 -9.04
C VAL A 18 -2.08 -10.14 -8.27
N PRO A 19 -2.29 -10.27 -6.94
CA PRO A 19 -3.04 -9.25 -6.18
C PRO A 19 -2.30 -7.92 -6.04
N LEU A 20 -0.98 -7.92 -6.21
CA LEU A 20 -0.19 -6.70 -6.24
C LEU A 20 -0.24 -6.10 -7.64
N LEU A 21 -0.34 -4.77 -7.66
CA LEU A 21 -0.12 -4.01 -8.87
C LEU A 21 1.37 -4.10 -9.22
N TYR A 22 1.69 -4.28 -10.50
CA TYR A 22 3.10 -4.27 -10.91
C TYR A 22 3.72 -2.90 -10.63
N TYR A 23 4.78 -2.90 -9.82
CA TYR A 23 5.55 -1.72 -9.49
C TYR A 23 6.75 -1.59 -10.42
N TYR A 24 6.70 -0.60 -11.31
CA TYR A 24 7.82 -0.28 -12.19
C TYR A 24 9.04 0.18 -11.37
N PRO A 25 10.29 -0.14 -11.79
CA PRO A 25 11.49 0.28 -11.08
C PRO A 25 11.53 1.78 -10.75
N LYS A 26 11.22 2.63 -11.74
CA LYS A 26 11.15 4.10 -11.57
C LYS A 26 10.14 4.56 -10.52
N GLU A 27 9.05 3.81 -10.35
CA GLU A 27 8.05 4.11 -9.32
C GLU A 27 8.59 3.80 -7.92
N VAL A 28 9.30 2.68 -7.78
CA VAL A 28 9.93 2.29 -6.52
C VAL A 28 11.07 3.26 -6.17
N GLU A 29 11.90 3.64 -7.14
CA GLU A 29 12.95 4.66 -6.98
C GLU A 29 12.38 5.99 -6.48
N ARG A 30 11.31 6.48 -7.10
CA ARG A 30 10.61 7.70 -6.66
C ARG A 30 10.06 7.53 -5.24
N ALA A 31 9.46 6.39 -4.91
CA ALA A 31 8.96 6.15 -3.56
C ALA A 31 10.07 6.11 -2.50
N ILE A 32 11.26 5.58 -2.83
CA ILE A 32 12.44 5.65 -1.96
C ILE A 32 12.85 7.11 -1.77
N SER A 33 13.03 7.85 -2.86
CA SER A 33 13.46 9.27 -2.84
C SER A 33 12.49 10.15 -2.06
N ASP A 34 11.19 9.92 -2.20
CA ASP A 34 10.14 10.67 -1.50
C ASP A 34 9.98 10.22 -0.03
N GLY A 35 10.73 9.20 0.40
CA GLY A 35 10.60 8.60 1.73
C GLY A 35 9.27 7.87 1.95
N ARG A 36 8.54 7.51 0.88
CA ARG A 36 7.20 6.90 0.90
C ARG A 36 7.18 5.37 0.86
N LEU A 37 8.32 4.76 1.19
CA LEU A 37 8.52 3.32 1.26
C LEU A 37 9.06 2.94 2.64
N ILE A 38 8.51 1.87 3.21
CA ILE A 38 9.07 1.11 4.34
C ILE A 38 9.25 -0.33 3.89
N THR A 39 10.33 -0.97 4.34
CA THR A 39 10.66 -2.36 4.02
C THR A 39 10.88 -3.15 5.30
N VAL A 40 10.56 -4.44 5.26
CA VAL A 40 10.88 -5.41 6.30
C VAL A 40 11.90 -6.36 5.72
N CYS A 41 13.06 -6.46 6.39
CA CYS A 41 14.15 -7.33 5.98
C CYS A 41 14.43 -8.39 7.04
N GLU A 42 14.71 -9.61 6.61
CA GLU A 42 15.16 -10.70 7.46
C GLU A 42 16.36 -11.38 6.79
N ASN A 43 17.47 -11.56 7.52
CA ASN A 43 18.72 -12.10 6.99
C ASN A 43 19.21 -11.44 5.69
N GLY A 44 19.08 -10.11 5.61
CA GLY A 44 19.49 -9.33 4.43
C GLY A 44 18.54 -9.41 3.23
N LYS A 45 17.48 -10.21 3.29
CA LYS A 45 16.45 -10.34 2.24
C LYS A 45 15.25 -9.45 2.55
N ASN A 46 14.73 -8.76 1.54
CA ASN A 46 13.42 -8.09 1.63
C ASN A 46 12.30 -9.12 1.69
N ILE A 47 11.54 -9.12 2.79
CA ILE A 47 10.41 -10.03 3.04
C ILE A 47 9.07 -9.31 3.06
N GLY A 48 9.06 -7.98 2.95
CA GLY A 48 7.83 -7.21 2.96
C GLY A 48 8.07 -5.73 2.71
N PHE A 49 7.06 -5.04 2.20
CA PHE A 49 7.15 -3.62 1.91
C PHE A 49 5.80 -2.91 1.99
N GLY A 50 5.87 -1.62 2.30
CA GLY A 50 4.73 -0.74 2.55
C GLY A 50 4.88 0.54 1.75
N PHE A 51 3.87 0.88 0.96
CA PHE A 51 3.78 2.13 0.20
C PHE A 51 2.66 3.00 0.73
N TRP A 52 2.87 4.31 0.64
CA TRP A 52 1.80 5.28 0.83
C TRP A 52 1.84 6.42 -0.18
N HIS A 53 0.67 7.04 -0.36
CA HIS A 53 0.50 8.23 -1.18
C HIS A 53 -0.17 9.33 -0.36
N SER A 54 0.27 10.57 -0.55
CA SER A 54 -0.34 11.74 0.07
C SER A 54 -1.30 12.42 -0.91
N TYR A 55 -2.45 12.81 -0.38
CA TYR A 55 -3.50 13.56 -1.07
C TYR A 55 -3.87 14.79 -0.23
N GLY A 56 -2.89 15.64 0.08
CA GLY A 56 -3.06 16.76 1.03
C GLY A 56 -2.92 16.27 2.47
N ASN A 57 -3.88 16.60 3.34
CA ASN A 57 -3.94 16.11 4.72
C ASN A 57 -4.49 14.68 4.85
N TRP A 58 -4.59 13.95 3.73
CA TRP A 58 -4.96 12.54 3.69
C TRP A 58 -3.80 11.70 3.17
N ILE A 59 -3.60 10.53 3.76
CA ILE A 59 -2.63 9.53 3.30
C ILE A 59 -3.32 8.21 3.06
N GLU A 60 -3.10 7.65 1.88
CA GLU A 60 -3.49 6.29 1.53
C GLU A 60 -2.36 5.32 1.87
N LEU A 61 -2.63 4.30 2.69
CA LEU A 61 -1.76 3.13 2.79
C LEU A 61 -2.07 2.21 1.61
N SER A 62 -1.30 2.32 0.53
CA SER A 62 -1.70 1.82 -0.79
C SER A 62 -1.35 0.37 -1.03
N THR A 63 -0.19 -0.08 -0.56
CA THR A 63 0.21 -1.48 -0.61
C THR A 63 0.93 -1.85 0.67
N MET A 64 0.52 -2.97 1.23
CA MET A 64 1.18 -3.61 2.36
C MET A 64 1.36 -5.07 2.00
N TYR A 65 2.60 -5.47 1.76
CA TYR A 65 2.93 -6.82 1.36
C TYR A 65 3.87 -7.45 2.37
N ILE A 66 3.58 -8.70 2.72
CA ILE A 66 4.49 -9.62 3.41
C ILE A 66 4.54 -10.90 2.58
N ALA A 67 5.73 -11.40 2.32
CA ALA A 67 5.97 -12.64 1.60
C ALA A 67 5.22 -13.81 2.27
N PRO A 68 4.54 -14.68 1.50
CA PRO A 68 3.65 -15.73 2.03
C PRO A 68 4.25 -16.55 3.18
N GLU A 69 5.51 -16.95 3.06
CA GLU A 69 6.26 -17.78 4.01
C GLU A 69 6.62 -17.05 5.34
N PHE A 70 6.42 -15.73 5.38
CA PHE A 70 6.62 -14.89 6.58
C PHE A 70 5.30 -14.38 7.19
N ARG A 71 4.14 -14.73 6.63
CA ARG A 71 2.83 -14.32 7.17
C ARG A 71 2.54 -15.01 8.51
N GLY A 72 1.66 -14.40 9.30
CA GLY A 72 1.30 -14.89 10.64
C GLY A 72 2.32 -14.59 11.75
N LYS A 73 3.49 -14.02 11.41
CA LYS A 73 4.59 -13.71 12.35
C LYS A 73 4.59 -12.24 12.86
N GLY A 74 3.48 -11.53 12.69
CA GLY A 74 3.35 -10.13 13.13
C GLY A 74 4.05 -9.07 12.27
N TYR A 75 4.70 -9.43 11.15
CA TYR A 75 5.42 -8.45 10.31
C TYR A 75 4.54 -7.34 9.72
N LEU A 76 3.27 -7.63 9.40
CA LEU A 76 2.34 -6.61 8.92
C LEU A 76 2.09 -5.53 9.99
N HIS A 77 1.98 -5.94 11.27
CA HIS A 77 1.84 -5.00 12.38
C HIS A 77 3.08 -4.11 12.48
N LYS A 78 4.28 -4.71 12.47
CA LYS A 78 5.56 -3.97 12.50
C LYS A 78 5.67 -2.97 11.35
N LEU A 79 5.21 -3.35 10.17
CA LEU A 79 5.22 -2.50 8.98
C LEU A 79 4.28 -1.30 9.13
N ILE A 80 3.04 -1.51 9.59
CA ILE A 80 2.10 -0.41 9.82
C ILE A 80 2.59 0.51 10.93
N ASP A 81 3.15 -0.05 12.00
CA ASP A 81 3.72 0.73 13.09
C ASP A 81 4.90 1.58 12.62
N ALA A 82 5.82 1.02 11.83
CA ALA A 82 6.93 1.77 11.24
C ALA A 82 6.45 2.92 10.33
N ILE A 83 5.39 2.70 9.54
CA ILE A 83 4.75 3.77 8.76
C ILE A 83 4.16 4.82 9.70
N ARG A 84 3.45 4.42 10.76
CA ARG A 84 2.88 5.32 11.76
C ARG A 84 3.95 6.20 12.40
N LEU A 85 5.06 5.61 12.85
CA LEU A 85 6.21 6.30 13.44
C LEU A 85 6.79 7.33 12.46
N LYS A 86 6.95 6.96 11.19
CA LYS A 86 7.46 7.87 10.15
C LYS A 86 6.51 9.03 9.81
N LEU A 87 5.22 8.88 10.15
CA LEU A 87 4.19 9.91 9.93
C LEU A 87 3.90 10.73 11.20
N GLN A 88 4.58 10.48 12.33
CA GLN A 88 4.26 11.05 13.65
C GLN A 88 4.19 12.58 13.69
N ASP A 89 5.04 13.29 12.94
CA ASP A 89 5.07 14.76 12.95
C ASP A 89 3.93 15.42 12.15
N LYS A 90 3.10 14.62 11.47
CA LYS A 90 2.11 15.12 10.52
C LYS A 90 0.80 14.34 10.55
N ILE A 91 0.39 13.75 11.67
CA ILE A 91 -0.71 12.74 11.74
C ILE A 91 -1.87 13.15 10.82
N PRO A 92 -1.90 12.64 9.59
CA PRO A 92 -2.90 13.02 8.62
C PRO A 92 -4.05 12.03 8.77
N ASN A 93 -5.18 12.35 8.14
CA ASN A 93 -6.23 11.36 8.00
C ASN A 93 -5.70 10.20 7.16
N LEU A 94 -5.70 8.99 7.71
CA LEU A 94 -5.24 7.81 7.00
C LEU A 94 -6.43 7.06 6.42
N PHE A 95 -6.24 6.46 5.26
CA PHE A 95 -7.21 5.54 4.70
C PHE A 95 -6.55 4.41 3.93
N LEU A 96 -7.28 3.31 3.75
CA LEU A 96 -6.85 2.21 2.91
C LEU A 96 -8.04 1.41 2.39
N PHE A 97 -7.79 0.65 1.33
CA PHE A 97 -8.76 -0.23 0.69
C PHE A 97 -8.35 -1.69 0.93
N THR A 98 -9.22 -2.48 1.57
CA THR A 98 -8.96 -3.91 1.76
C THR A 98 -10.25 -4.73 1.87
N GLN A 99 -10.16 -6.03 1.61
CA GLN A 99 -11.16 -7.01 1.98
C GLN A 99 -10.58 -8.14 2.83
N ALA A 100 -9.25 -8.20 2.98
CA ALA A 100 -8.59 -9.31 3.62
C ALA A 100 -8.87 -9.25 5.13
N PRO A 101 -9.58 -10.24 5.73
CA PRO A 101 -9.93 -10.20 7.15
C PRO A 101 -8.70 -10.08 8.06
N GLN A 102 -7.60 -10.71 7.66
CA GLN A 102 -6.30 -10.61 8.33
C GLN A 102 -5.83 -9.15 8.43
N VAL A 103 -5.93 -8.40 7.32
CA VAL A 103 -5.51 -6.98 7.29
C VAL A 103 -6.44 -6.13 8.13
N VAL A 104 -7.76 -6.38 8.06
CA VAL A 104 -8.78 -5.68 8.86
C VAL A 104 -8.46 -5.78 10.36
N ARG A 105 -8.21 -6.98 10.86
CA ARG A 105 -7.85 -7.19 12.28
C ARG A 105 -6.59 -6.43 12.69
N VAL A 106 -5.60 -6.31 11.78
CA VAL A 106 -4.39 -5.56 12.10
C VAL A 106 -4.67 -4.06 12.14
N ILE A 107 -5.34 -3.51 11.13
CA ILE A 107 -5.56 -2.05 11.01
C ILE A 107 -6.52 -1.51 12.07
N GLU A 108 -7.46 -2.32 12.56
CA GLU A 108 -8.35 -1.96 13.67
C GLU A 108 -7.56 -1.62 14.94
N ASN A 109 -6.46 -2.35 15.22
CA ASN A 109 -5.54 -2.02 16.33
C ASN A 109 -4.85 -0.67 16.17
N PHE A 110 -4.83 -0.11 14.96
CA PHE A 110 -4.30 1.21 14.66
C PHE A 110 -5.40 2.29 14.56
N GLY A 111 -6.63 1.97 14.98
CA GLY A 111 -7.75 2.91 15.01
C GLY A 111 -8.44 3.15 13.67
N PHE A 112 -8.23 2.28 12.69
CA PHE A 112 -9.01 2.31 11.45
C PHE A 112 -10.41 1.73 11.71
N GLY A 113 -11.43 2.42 11.23
CA GLY A 113 -12.81 1.95 11.20
C GLY A 113 -13.34 1.83 9.77
N PRO A 114 -14.37 0.99 9.52
CA PRO A 114 -15.03 0.93 8.24
C PRO A 114 -15.65 2.29 7.89
N ALA A 115 -15.56 2.70 6.62
CA ALA A 115 -16.10 3.98 6.17
C ALA A 115 -16.69 3.89 4.76
N SER A 116 -17.61 4.80 4.44
CA SER A 116 -18.12 4.99 3.08
C SER A 116 -17.17 5.85 2.25
N LEU A 117 -17.18 5.71 0.93
CA LEU A 117 -16.38 6.57 0.04
C LEU A 117 -16.67 8.07 0.23
N SER A 118 -17.91 8.42 0.61
CA SER A 118 -18.31 9.80 0.93
C SER A 118 -17.62 10.39 2.16
N SER A 119 -16.94 9.58 2.98
CA SER A 119 -16.14 10.07 4.11
C SER A 119 -14.83 10.75 3.68
N LEU A 120 -14.39 10.52 2.43
CA LEU A 120 -13.22 11.16 1.84
C LEU A 120 -13.64 12.46 1.15
N PRO A 121 -12.85 13.55 1.27
CA PRO A 121 -13.11 14.78 0.51
C PRO A 121 -13.09 14.53 -0.99
N PHE A 122 -13.92 15.25 -1.74
CA PHE A 122 -13.97 15.13 -3.20
C PHE A 122 -12.60 15.36 -3.87
N SER A 123 -11.80 16.28 -3.33
CA SER A 123 -10.43 16.54 -3.81
C SER A 123 -9.49 15.34 -3.65
N VAL A 124 -9.68 14.54 -2.60
CA VAL A 124 -8.94 13.28 -2.37
C VAL A 124 -9.41 12.22 -3.36
N LEU A 125 -10.73 12.07 -3.54
CA LEU A 125 -11.32 11.13 -4.49
C LEU A 125 -10.87 11.42 -5.93
N ALA A 126 -10.90 12.68 -6.36
CA ALA A 126 -10.47 13.10 -7.69
C ALA A 126 -8.99 12.77 -7.93
N LYS A 127 -8.11 13.10 -6.97
CA LYS A 127 -6.67 12.78 -7.07
C LYS A 127 -6.41 11.27 -7.05
N LEU A 128 -7.16 10.51 -6.25
CA LEU A 128 -7.07 9.05 -6.19
C LEU A 128 -7.47 8.43 -7.55
N ILE A 129 -8.56 8.89 -8.15
CA ILE A 129 -9.01 8.46 -9.47
C ILE A 129 -7.94 8.80 -10.52
N LEU A 130 -7.44 10.03 -10.55
CA LEU A 130 -6.37 10.44 -11.48
C LEU A 130 -5.09 9.61 -11.31
N HIS A 131 -4.68 9.32 -10.07
CA HIS A 131 -3.53 8.48 -9.77
C HIS A 131 -3.72 7.02 -10.22
N ARG A 132 -4.95 6.50 -10.09
CA ARG A 132 -5.32 5.14 -10.51
C ARG A 132 -5.57 5.00 -12.02
N LEU A 133 -6.00 6.07 -12.71
CA LEU A 133 -6.27 6.14 -14.16
C LEU A 133 -5.02 6.22 -15.05
N ASN A 134 -3.84 5.89 -14.51
CA ASN A 134 -2.61 5.92 -15.29
C ASN A 134 -2.66 4.85 -16.41
N LEU A 135 -2.87 5.28 -17.67
CA LEU A 135 -3.07 4.40 -18.85
C LEU A 135 -2.00 3.31 -19.00
N ARG A 136 -0.75 3.60 -18.60
CA ARG A 136 0.36 2.64 -18.62
C ARG A 136 0.13 1.46 -17.66
N ARG A 137 -0.50 1.70 -16.50
CA ARG A 137 -0.92 0.63 -15.58
C ARG A 137 -2.07 -0.17 -16.17
N TRP A 138 -3.02 0.46 -16.86
CA TRP A 138 -4.11 -0.18 -17.63
C TRP A 138 -3.64 -1.19 -18.67
N LEU A 139 -2.57 -0.90 -19.39
CA LEU A 139 -1.97 -1.87 -20.32
C LEU A 139 -1.35 -3.07 -19.58
N SER A 140 -0.76 -2.86 -18.40
CA SER A 140 -0.31 -3.96 -17.54
C SER A 140 -1.49 -4.76 -16.96
N TYR A 141 -2.60 -4.10 -16.62
CA TYR A 141 -3.85 -4.72 -16.14
C TYR A 141 -4.50 -5.62 -17.20
N ALA A 142 -4.46 -5.21 -18.47
CA ALA A 142 -5.05 -5.95 -19.58
C ALA A 142 -4.59 -7.41 -19.64
N LYS A 143 -3.31 -7.66 -19.33
CA LYS A 143 -2.71 -9.01 -19.33
C LYS A 143 -3.24 -9.92 -18.22
N HIS A 144 -3.80 -9.34 -17.15
CA HIS A 144 -4.32 -10.06 -15.98
C HIS A 144 -5.86 -9.94 -15.82
N MET A 145 -6.56 -9.38 -16.82
CA MET A 145 -8.01 -9.07 -16.79
C MET A 145 -8.92 -10.24 -16.42
N LYS A 146 -8.53 -11.49 -16.72
CA LYS A 146 -9.35 -12.68 -16.39
C LYS A 146 -9.52 -12.89 -14.87
N ASN A 147 -8.64 -12.32 -14.03
CA ASN A 147 -8.69 -12.45 -12.56
C ASN A 147 -9.25 -11.22 -11.84
N ILE A 148 -9.56 -10.16 -12.59
CA ILE A 148 -9.97 -8.84 -12.08
C ILE A 148 -11.35 -8.78 -11.40
N PRO A 149 -12.39 -9.54 -11.80
CA PRO A 149 -13.75 -9.33 -11.25
C PRO A 149 -13.87 -9.52 -9.73
N ARG A 150 -12.95 -10.26 -9.10
CA ARG A 150 -12.90 -10.42 -7.63
C ARG A 150 -12.13 -9.30 -6.90
N VAL A 151 -11.28 -8.55 -7.60
CA VAL A 151 -10.38 -7.54 -7.02
C VAL A 151 -11.11 -6.22 -6.71
N PHE A 152 -12.23 -5.94 -7.38
CA PHE A 152 -12.88 -4.62 -7.34
C PHE A 152 -13.93 -4.38 -6.23
N LYS A 153 -14.12 -5.31 -5.29
CA LYS A 153 -15.04 -5.09 -4.14
C LYS A 153 -14.34 -4.52 -2.89
N THR A 154 -13.26 -3.78 -3.01
CA THR A 154 -12.51 -3.28 -1.84
C THR A 154 -13.37 -2.43 -0.91
N ARG A 155 -13.30 -2.68 0.42
CA ARG A 155 -13.94 -1.84 1.43
C ARG A 155 -12.97 -0.76 1.89
N LEU A 156 -13.48 0.44 2.12
CA LEU A 156 -12.71 1.56 2.64
C LEU A 156 -12.67 1.50 4.16
N TYR A 157 -11.48 1.74 4.71
CA TYR A 157 -11.25 1.97 6.13
C TYR A 157 -10.53 3.29 6.33
N VAL A 158 -10.92 4.04 7.35
CA VAL A 158 -10.40 5.38 7.65
C VAL A 158 -9.99 5.46 9.12
N ARG A 159 -8.88 6.14 9.37
CA ARG A 159 -8.47 6.63 10.68
C ARG A 159 -8.30 8.14 10.58
N ARG A 160 -9.06 8.91 11.35
CA ARG A 160 -8.90 10.37 11.38
C ARG A 160 -7.78 10.77 12.33
N ALA A 161 -7.16 11.92 12.04
CA ALA A 161 -6.31 12.57 13.03
C ALA A 161 -7.16 12.91 14.26
N SER A 162 -6.62 12.64 15.44
CA SER A 162 -7.23 13.00 16.73
C SER A 162 -6.93 14.45 17.07
#